data_AF-K5DI25-F1
#
_entry.id   AF-K5DI25-F1
#
_cell.length_a   1.000
_cell.length_b   1.000
_cell.length_c   1.000
_cell.angle_alpha   90.00
_cell.angle_beta   90.00
_cell.angle_gamma   90.00
#
_symmetry.space_group_name_H-M   'P 1'
#
loop_
_entity.id
_entity.type
_entity.pdbx_description
1 polymer ?
#
loop_
_entity_poly.entity_id
_entity_poly.type
_entity_poly.pdbx_seq_one_letter_code
_entity_poly.pdbx_strand_id
1 'polypeptide(L)'
;MAFRYFVCILFSLYFLPVFCWGRVVKIGNNTDVQEQFIEDSVVYIVSSNIDLKGKTLSIPENSVLKFTGKGSFNNGIVKGENTVVEGLVRVRFSNVQFTGSFNLSSFSYIAFGEYTDDTKLLQAMFDLLFLSRGKCTLWLEKKRIYNVDSDTKCYAHAIYEYNDVKQKKINGNEAIINDLRSRSKMGYKTYDGVFLFSNCHDIKINNLNYQNLNEDYMEICEGGILRYKAGIENQIGYVGSSFILLQNDCSNIDISSDIVGARYGVKSGSYSMFWLCGSYGLKNSKLNIRANRTGYPVAIEVGDSLDIFVHSVTHHRAAYLCGITNSNIEIEAKDIYIAPFHCLLSDTHYSKGDSINPLFKSCSNLNVKFTELGSTIATNGDCYCIGFQTYNNKPFFSRTKKLIWENININVKKAAQSDVVGLFCLSRNYPNNFQEPLGFNDEYRNILVVAEDMFPTNQYCFRVRVNEYGVYDNIHFEVKAPHAAVIYDNCSDYSFDLTKVNVSQIYYSGKVRKKKSSNAKLIQSTLKNFVCL
;
A
#
# COMPACT_ATOMS: atom_id res chain seq x y z
N MET A 1 63.47 -1.74 20.04
CA MET A 1 62.02 -1.98 20.19
C MET A 1 61.25 -0.77 20.76
N ALA A 2 61.87 0.09 21.58
CA ALA A 2 61.21 1.27 22.17
C ALA A 2 60.90 2.44 21.20
N PHE A 3 61.65 2.58 20.09
CA PHE A 3 61.46 3.71 19.16
C PHE A 3 60.22 3.57 18.25
N ARG A 4 59.76 2.33 17.98
CA ARG A 4 58.55 2.07 17.18
C ARG A 4 57.26 2.35 17.95
N TYR A 5 57.24 2.15 19.26
CA TYR A 5 56.07 2.44 20.09
C TYR A 5 55.85 3.94 20.29
N PHE A 6 56.92 4.75 20.31
CA PHE A 6 56.80 6.20 20.46
C PHE A 6 56.22 6.88 19.21
N VAL A 7 56.55 6.38 18.01
CA VAL A 7 56.01 6.88 16.73
C VAL A 7 54.55 6.46 16.52
N CYS A 8 54.14 5.26 16.97
CA CYS A 8 52.73 4.84 16.91
C CYS A 8 51.83 5.62 17.88
N ILE A 9 52.35 6.03 19.05
CA ILE A 9 51.59 6.89 19.99
C ILE A 9 51.45 8.31 19.43
N LEU A 10 52.49 8.87 18.78
CA LEU A 10 52.39 10.18 18.12
C LEU A 10 51.42 10.18 16.93
N PHE A 11 51.36 9.10 16.12
CA PHE A 11 50.39 8.98 15.03
C PHE A 11 48.96 8.73 15.53
N SER A 12 48.77 8.07 16.68
CA SER A 12 47.44 7.87 17.29
C SER A 12 46.84 9.17 17.85
N LEU A 13 47.66 10.16 18.19
CA LEU A 13 47.22 11.49 18.63
C LEU A 13 46.84 12.42 17.46
N TYR A 14 47.31 12.14 16.23
CA TYR A 14 46.94 12.87 15.01
C TYR A 14 45.65 12.36 14.34
N PHE A 15 45.14 11.20 14.77
CA PHE A 15 43.85 10.63 14.32
C PHE A 15 42.79 10.62 15.42
N LEU A 16 43.00 11.33 16.52
CA LEU A 16 41.86 11.87 17.25
C LEU A 16 41.20 12.87 16.29
N PRO A 17 39.90 12.73 15.97
CA PRO A 17 39.19 13.87 15.44
C PRO A 17 39.29 14.91 16.56
N VAL A 18 40.21 15.86 16.40
CA VAL A 18 40.12 17.13 17.07
C VAL A 18 38.81 17.71 16.53
N PHE A 19 37.71 17.38 17.21
CA PHE A 19 36.55 18.24 17.25
C PHE A 19 37.10 19.55 17.81
N CYS A 20 37.62 20.40 16.93
CA CYS A 20 37.80 21.80 17.23
C CYS A 20 36.47 22.23 17.83
N TRP A 21 36.50 22.64 19.09
CA TRP A 21 35.32 23.10 19.80
C TRP A 21 34.74 24.23 18.97
N GLY A 22 33.66 23.94 18.23
CA GLY A 22 32.99 24.95 17.42
C GLY A 22 32.68 26.13 18.31
N ARG A 23 32.98 27.34 17.81
CA ARG A 23 32.66 28.58 18.52
C ARG A 23 31.22 28.49 19.00
N VAL A 24 30.97 28.96 20.23
CA VAL A 24 29.64 28.90 20.85
C VAL A 24 29.04 30.29 20.85
N VAL A 25 27.83 30.43 20.31
CA VAL A 25 27.06 31.67 20.31
C VAL A 25 25.78 31.45 21.10
N LYS A 26 25.56 32.26 22.14
CA LYS A 26 24.30 32.23 22.91
C LYS A 26 23.31 33.17 22.26
N ILE A 27 22.15 32.64 21.90
CA ILE A 27 21.08 33.42 21.28
C ILE A 27 20.23 34.06 22.37
N GLY A 28 20.03 35.37 22.26
CA GLY A 28 19.19 36.19 23.13
C GLY A 28 18.06 36.90 22.39
N ASN A 29 17.24 37.64 23.13
CA ASN A 29 16.05 38.35 22.62
C ASN A 29 16.29 39.87 22.43
N ASN A 30 17.54 40.30 22.51
CA ASN A 30 17.97 41.70 22.58
C ASN A 30 18.25 42.35 21.21
N THR A 31 18.36 41.55 20.15
CA THR A 31 18.50 41.99 18.75
C THR A 31 17.65 41.11 17.84
N ASP A 32 17.53 41.44 16.56
CA ASP A 32 16.87 40.53 15.60
C ASP A 32 17.59 39.17 15.64
N VAL A 33 16.82 38.08 15.69
CA VAL A 33 17.37 36.73 15.81
C VAL A 33 18.27 36.39 14.62
N GLN A 34 17.92 36.82 13.40
CA GLN A 34 18.71 36.49 12.22
C GLN A 34 20.13 37.10 12.27
N GLU A 35 20.28 38.28 12.89
CA GLU A 35 21.58 38.95 13.06
C GLU A 35 22.54 38.17 13.98
N GLN A 36 22.02 37.23 14.77
CA GLN A 36 22.81 36.37 15.67
C GLN A 36 23.25 35.06 14.99
N PHE A 37 22.60 34.66 13.88
CA PHE A 37 22.85 33.45 13.12
C PHE A 37 23.59 33.76 11.81
N ILE A 38 24.89 34.08 11.92
CA ILE A 38 25.70 34.61 10.81
C ILE A 38 26.93 33.76 10.43
N GLU A 39 27.31 32.77 11.23
CA GLU A 39 28.57 32.04 11.09
C GLU A 39 28.34 30.54 10.93
N ASP A 40 28.96 29.94 9.91
CA ASP A 40 28.91 28.50 9.67
C ASP A 40 29.70 27.71 10.72
N SER A 41 29.36 26.44 10.90
CA SER A 41 30.06 25.49 11.79
C SER A 41 30.12 25.94 13.27
N VAL A 42 29.08 26.64 13.72
CA VAL A 42 28.96 27.20 15.08
C VAL A 42 27.96 26.40 15.93
N VAL A 43 28.16 26.39 17.25
CA VAL A 43 27.16 25.90 18.21
C VAL A 43 26.31 27.05 18.70
N TYR A 44 25.07 27.13 18.23
CA TYR A 44 24.07 28.11 18.65
C TYR A 44 23.26 27.58 19.83
N ILE A 45 23.45 28.18 21.01
CA ILE A 45 22.70 27.85 22.23
C ILE A 45 21.46 28.72 22.32
N VAL A 46 20.29 28.10 22.18
CA VAL A 46 18.99 28.74 22.40
C VAL A 46 18.55 28.43 23.83
N SER A 47 18.53 29.46 24.69
CA SER A 47 18.14 29.33 26.11
C SER A 47 16.86 30.06 26.50
N SER A 48 16.39 30.98 25.66
CA SER A 48 15.14 31.76 25.81
C SER A 48 14.11 31.39 24.75
N ASN A 49 12.86 31.76 25.00
CA ASN A 49 11.80 31.67 24.01
C ASN A 49 12.02 32.77 22.96
N ILE A 50 12.11 32.39 21.70
CA ILE A 50 12.32 33.29 20.57
C ILE A 50 11.10 33.22 19.67
N ASP A 51 10.47 34.37 19.45
CA ASP A 51 9.38 34.53 18.49
C ASP A 51 9.96 35.02 17.16
N LEU A 52 9.76 34.24 16.10
CA LEU A 52 10.23 34.54 14.75
C LEU A 52 9.31 35.54 14.02
N LYS A 53 8.14 35.88 14.58
CA LYS A 53 7.20 36.88 14.04
C LYS A 53 6.82 36.65 12.57
N GLY A 54 6.65 35.38 12.20
CA GLY A 54 6.34 34.92 10.85
C GLY A 54 7.52 34.95 9.87
N LYS A 55 8.72 35.34 10.30
CA LYS A 55 9.92 35.39 9.45
C LYS A 55 10.57 34.02 9.29
N THR A 56 11.41 33.91 8.26
CA THR A 56 12.34 32.78 8.09
C THR A 56 13.63 33.07 8.84
N LEU A 57 14.01 32.16 9.74
CA LEU A 57 15.34 32.08 10.34
C LEU A 57 16.17 31.07 9.55
N SER A 58 17.23 31.55 8.90
CA SER A 58 18.22 30.69 8.23
C SER A 58 19.34 30.35 9.19
N ILE A 59 19.52 29.07 9.45
CA ILE A 59 20.64 28.56 10.26
C ILE A 59 21.86 28.39 9.34
N PRO A 60 23.02 28.95 9.68
CA PRO A 60 24.24 28.80 8.91
C PRO A 60 24.67 27.34 8.73
N GLU A 61 25.45 27.09 7.69
CA GLU A 61 25.79 25.74 7.25
C GLU A 61 26.54 24.97 8.35
N ASN A 62 26.32 23.66 8.45
CA ASN A 62 27.08 22.75 9.31
C ASN A 62 27.04 23.12 10.81
N SER A 63 26.08 23.93 11.23
CA SER A 63 25.96 24.43 12.59
C SER A 63 25.16 23.49 13.50
N VAL A 64 25.34 23.63 14.82
CA VAL A 64 24.58 22.93 15.85
C VAL A 64 23.57 23.89 16.46
N LEU A 65 22.28 23.56 16.34
CA LEU A 65 21.19 24.23 17.03
C LEU A 65 20.88 23.49 18.34
N LYS A 66 21.34 24.04 19.47
CA LYS A 66 21.27 23.41 20.78
C LYS A 66 20.26 24.11 21.68
N PHE A 67 19.16 23.43 21.99
CA PHE A 67 18.17 23.93 22.94
C PHE A 67 18.54 23.58 24.38
N THR A 68 18.59 24.59 25.24
CA THR A 68 18.82 24.44 26.68
C THR A 68 17.79 25.24 27.46
N GLY A 69 17.60 24.96 28.76
CA GLY A 69 16.64 25.71 29.56
C GLY A 69 15.29 25.83 28.84
N LYS A 70 14.66 27.00 28.89
CA LYS A 70 13.37 27.27 28.23
C LYS A 70 13.48 27.51 26.71
N GLY A 71 14.68 27.43 26.13
CA GLY A 71 14.93 27.69 24.71
C GLY A 71 13.88 27.11 23.77
N SER A 72 13.29 27.94 22.91
CA SER A 72 12.30 27.53 21.91
C SER A 72 12.24 28.52 20.75
N PHE A 73 11.75 28.05 19.60
CA PHE A 73 11.32 28.89 18.48
C PHE A 73 9.80 28.84 18.34
N ASN A 74 9.21 29.99 18.03
CA ASN A 74 7.78 30.12 17.81
C ASN A 74 7.47 30.95 16.55
N ASN A 75 6.34 30.67 15.90
CA ASN A 75 5.73 31.48 14.84
C ASN A 75 6.69 31.85 13.69
N GLY A 76 7.09 30.90 12.87
CA GLY A 76 7.91 31.22 11.69
C GLY A 76 8.47 29.98 10.99
N ILE A 77 9.47 30.21 10.13
CA ILE A 77 10.12 29.15 9.36
C ILE A 77 11.55 29.00 9.87
N VAL A 78 11.97 27.78 10.17
CA VAL A 78 13.37 27.44 10.45
C VAL A 78 13.94 26.73 9.24
N LYS A 79 14.92 27.36 8.59
CA LYS A 79 15.64 26.78 7.43
C LYS A 79 17.00 26.27 7.89
N GLY A 80 17.18 24.94 7.89
CA GLY A 80 18.46 24.31 8.22
C GLY A 80 19.34 24.11 7.00
N GLU A 81 20.65 24.13 7.17
CA GLU A 81 21.63 23.78 6.14
C GLU A 81 22.66 22.82 6.74
N ASN A 82 22.37 21.51 6.66
CA ASN A 82 23.07 20.46 7.39
C ASN A 82 23.13 20.70 8.91
N THR A 83 22.05 21.25 9.46
CA THR A 83 22.01 21.69 10.87
C THR A 83 21.80 20.51 11.82
N VAL A 84 22.71 20.31 12.78
CA VAL A 84 22.52 19.34 13.87
C VAL A 84 21.55 19.91 14.90
N VAL A 85 20.55 19.15 15.32
CA VAL A 85 19.56 19.61 16.32
C VAL A 85 19.71 18.84 17.62
N GLU A 86 19.94 19.56 18.72
CA GLU A 86 20.14 18.99 20.06
C GLU A 86 19.15 19.54 21.09
N GLY A 87 18.85 18.76 22.13
CA GLY A 87 18.09 19.24 23.29
C GLY A 87 16.57 19.22 23.13
N LEU A 88 16.03 18.37 22.26
CA LEU A 88 14.60 18.17 21.99
C LEU A 88 13.86 17.38 23.10
N VAL A 89 14.07 17.76 24.36
CA VAL A 89 13.56 17.05 25.55
C VAL A 89 12.20 17.57 26.06
N ARG A 90 11.70 18.67 25.49
CA ARG A 90 10.42 19.34 25.80
C ARG A 90 10.07 20.29 24.67
N VAL A 91 8.97 21.02 24.80
CA VAL A 91 8.51 22.01 23.80
C VAL A 91 9.65 22.93 23.35
N ARG A 92 10.08 22.78 22.10
CA ARG A 92 11.08 23.59 21.40
C ARG A 92 10.49 24.34 20.21
N PHE A 93 9.37 23.87 19.68
CA PHE A 93 8.78 24.42 18.46
C PHE A 93 7.28 24.60 18.62
N SER A 94 6.78 25.82 18.45
CA SER A 94 5.33 26.11 18.44
C SER A 94 4.98 26.92 17.20
N ASN A 95 4.06 26.43 16.37
CA ASN A 95 3.71 27.09 15.11
C ASN A 95 4.95 27.40 14.22
N VAL A 96 5.86 26.42 14.12
CA VAL A 96 7.09 26.50 13.32
C VAL A 96 6.97 25.58 12.11
N GLN A 97 7.45 26.03 10.95
CA GLN A 97 7.63 25.19 9.76
C GLN A 97 9.12 24.95 9.52
N PHE A 98 9.46 23.81 8.92
CA PHE A 98 10.85 23.43 8.65
C PHE A 98 11.12 23.38 7.16
N THR A 99 12.28 23.89 6.75
CA THR A 99 12.79 23.79 5.37
C THR A 99 14.29 23.52 5.38
N GLY A 100 14.86 23.14 4.24
CA GLY A 100 16.30 22.85 4.13
C GLY A 100 16.65 21.45 4.65
N SER A 101 17.75 21.32 5.39
CA SER A 101 18.26 20.01 5.85
C SER A 101 18.73 20.02 7.30
N PHE A 102 18.40 18.94 8.01
CA PHE A 102 18.69 18.76 9.44
C PHE A 102 19.45 17.46 9.70
N ASN A 103 20.05 17.32 10.87
CA ASN A 103 20.68 16.10 11.34
C ASN A 103 20.26 15.82 12.78
N LEU A 104 19.46 14.77 12.94
CA LEU A 104 18.97 14.26 14.21
C LEU A 104 18.60 12.79 14.04
N SER A 105 18.88 11.99 15.06
CA SER A 105 18.62 10.54 15.04
C SER A 105 17.19 10.18 15.45
N SER A 106 16.56 11.04 16.26
CA SER A 106 15.34 10.68 16.96
C SER A 106 14.69 11.90 17.64
N PHE A 107 13.36 12.00 17.62
CA PHE A 107 12.62 12.99 18.41
C PHE A 107 11.14 12.58 18.61
N SER A 108 10.48 13.13 19.62
CA SER A 108 9.09 12.80 19.96
C SER A 108 8.21 14.04 19.90
N TYR A 109 6.90 13.83 19.81
CA TYR A 109 5.87 14.88 19.81
C TYR A 109 6.05 15.92 20.94
N ILE A 110 6.65 15.55 22.07
CA ILE A 110 6.92 16.45 23.21
C ILE A 110 7.81 17.65 22.85
N ALA A 111 8.52 17.60 21.72
CA ALA A 111 9.31 18.72 21.21
C ALA A 111 8.43 19.83 20.61
N PHE A 112 7.14 19.57 20.41
CA PHE A 112 6.20 20.45 19.74
C PHE A 112 5.16 20.96 20.74
N GLY A 113 4.95 22.27 20.73
CA GLY A 113 4.00 22.99 21.59
C GLY A 113 2.69 23.25 20.87
N GLU A 114 2.20 24.48 20.99
CA GLU A 114 0.93 24.90 20.41
C GLU A 114 1.05 25.12 18.90
N TYR A 115 0.06 24.60 18.16
CA TYR A 115 -0.12 24.79 16.72
C TYR A 115 -1.57 25.18 16.46
N THR A 116 -1.80 25.87 15.35
CA THR A 116 -3.13 26.39 14.99
C THR A 116 -4.12 25.28 14.62
N ASP A 117 -3.63 24.18 14.06
CA ASP A 117 -4.39 22.98 13.73
C ASP A 117 -3.45 21.76 13.69
N ASP A 118 -4.02 20.55 13.70
CA ASP A 118 -3.24 19.30 13.66
C ASP A 118 -2.57 19.08 12.29
N THR A 119 -3.14 19.61 11.19
CA THR A 119 -2.51 19.53 9.86
C THR A 119 -1.10 20.14 9.89
N LYS A 120 -0.96 21.35 10.46
CA LYS A 120 0.32 22.06 10.58
C LYS A 120 1.24 21.47 11.64
N LEU A 121 0.70 20.98 12.75
CA LEU A 121 1.49 20.26 13.76
C LEU A 121 2.17 19.04 13.13
N LEU A 122 1.40 18.22 12.40
CA LEU A 122 1.93 17.06 11.71
C LEU A 122 2.87 17.46 10.58
N GLN A 123 2.56 18.51 9.81
CA GLN A 123 3.49 19.04 8.80
C GLN A 123 4.85 19.35 9.43
N ALA A 124 4.88 20.07 10.57
CA ALA A 124 6.13 20.42 11.24
C ALA A 124 6.89 19.19 11.76
N MET A 125 6.18 18.20 12.34
CA MET A 125 6.81 16.95 12.79
C MET A 125 7.34 16.13 11.61
N PHE A 126 6.57 16.00 10.53
CA PHE A 126 6.98 15.23 9.37
C PHE A 126 8.08 15.92 8.58
N ASP A 127 8.05 17.24 8.42
CA ASP A 127 9.14 17.96 7.76
C ASP A 127 10.45 17.82 8.52
N LEU A 128 10.44 17.97 9.85
CA LEU A 128 11.66 17.72 10.64
C LEU A 128 12.15 16.28 10.50
N LEU A 129 11.24 15.30 10.42
CA LEU A 129 11.59 13.90 10.19
C LEU A 129 12.17 13.69 8.79
N PHE A 130 11.46 14.05 7.74
CA PHE A 130 11.78 13.68 6.36
C PHE A 130 12.88 14.57 5.75
N LEU A 131 13.07 15.80 6.24
CA LEU A 131 14.22 16.66 5.90
C LEU A 131 15.49 16.33 6.71
N SER A 132 15.42 15.40 7.66
CA SER A 132 16.61 14.93 8.37
C SER A 132 17.50 14.06 7.47
N ARG A 133 18.80 14.25 7.57
CA ARG A 133 19.81 13.44 6.91
C ARG A 133 20.02 12.14 7.68
N GLY A 134 20.13 11.04 6.95
CA GLY A 134 20.38 9.72 7.53
C GLY A 134 19.18 9.16 8.30
N LYS A 135 19.47 8.21 9.20
CA LYS A 135 18.43 7.49 9.95
C LYS A 135 17.79 8.38 11.01
N CYS A 136 16.48 8.54 10.95
CA CYS A 136 15.72 9.29 11.95
C CYS A 136 14.41 8.59 12.34
N THR A 137 14.01 8.73 13.60
CA THR A 137 12.76 8.18 14.14
C THR A 137 11.92 9.26 14.81
N LEU A 138 10.63 9.32 14.46
CA LEU A 138 9.60 10.12 15.12
C LEU A 138 8.72 9.23 16.01
N TRP A 139 8.40 9.70 17.21
CA TRP A 139 7.35 9.11 18.07
C TRP A 139 6.18 10.08 18.18
N LEU A 140 5.01 9.65 17.69
CA LEU A 140 3.76 10.38 17.84
C LEU A 140 3.17 10.15 19.24
N GLU A 141 2.26 11.02 19.63
CA GLU A 141 1.57 10.94 20.91
C GLU A 141 0.67 9.71 20.96
N LYS A 142 0.76 8.93 22.04
CA LYS A 142 0.05 7.66 22.15
C LYS A 142 -1.46 7.87 22.05
N LYS A 143 -2.11 7.16 21.12
CA LYS A 143 -3.57 7.18 20.90
C LYS A 143 -4.16 8.56 20.60
N ARG A 144 -3.34 9.57 20.26
CA ARG A 144 -3.86 10.87 19.87
C ARG A 144 -4.56 10.77 18.52
N ILE A 145 -5.71 11.43 18.43
CA ILE A 145 -6.39 11.68 17.17
C ILE A 145 -5.88 13.02 16.64
N TYR A 146 -5.30 13.02 15.44
CA TYR A 146 -4.86 14.20 14.72
C TYR A 146 -5.86 14.51 13.61
N ASN A 147 -6.56 15.63 13.71
CA ASN A 147 -7.58 16.04 12.75
C ASN A 147 -6.95 16.80 11.58
N VAL A 148 -6.85 16.16 10.42
CA VAL A 148 -6.22 16.77 9.24
C VAL A 148 -7.25 17.13 8.19
N ASP A 149 -7.12 18.31 7.61
CA ASP A 149 -7.83 18.74 6.40
C ASP A 149 -6.84 19.44 5.47
N SER A 150 -7.15 19.40 4.18
CA SER A 150 -6.49 20.17 3.13
C SER A 150 -7.44 20.38 1.98
N ASP A 151 -7.21 21.40 1.16
CA ASP A 151 -7.82 21.44 -0.18
C ASP A 151 -7.39 20.21 -0.99
N THR A 152 -8.28 19.78 -1.89
CA THR A 152 -7.99 18.68 -2.82
C THR A 152 -7.26 19.22 -4.04
N LYS A 153 -6.25 18.50 -4.49
CA LYS A 153 -5.48 18.83 -5.68
C LYS A 153 -5.89 17.91 -6.82
N CYS A 154 -5.46 18.22 -8.04
CA CYS A 154 -5.82 17.41 -9.20
C CYS A 154 -4.95 16.14 -9.28
N TYR A 155 -5.55 14.99 -8.96
CA TYR A 155 -5.00 13.63 -9.17
C TYR A 155 -3.67 13.32 -8.44
N ALA A 156 -3.71 12.29 -7.59
CA ALA A 156 -2.52 11.61 -7.06
C ALA A 156 -1.57 12.50 -6.23
N HIS A 157 -2.12 13.46 -5.50
CA HIS A 157 -1.41 14.30 -4.53
C HIS A 157 -1.56 13.79 -3.11
N ALA A 158 -0.93 14.43 -2.13
CA ALA A 158 -1.20 14.18 -0.71
C ALA A 158 -1.10 15.46 0.13
N ILE A 159 -1.53 15.35 1.39
CA ILE A 159 -1.31 16.40 2.39
C ILE A 159 0.20 16.54 2.64
N TYR A 160 0.87 15.42 2.86
CA TYR A 160 2.31 15.33 3.10
C TYR A 160 2.99 14.58 1.95
N GLU A 161 3.79 15.28 1.17
CA GLU A 161 4.45 14.75 -0.03
C GLU A 161 5.97 14.77 0.13
N TYR A 162 6.61 13.62 -0.11
CA TYR A 162 8.04 13.44 0.05
C TYR A 162 8.64 12.67 -1.13
N ASN A 163 9.74 13.18 -1.66
CA ASN A 163 10.47 12.58 -2.78
C ASN A 163 11.94 12.32 -2.40
N ASP A 164 12.48 11.19 -2.84
CA ASP A 164 13.88 10.77 -2.62
C ASP A 164 14.29 10.70 -1.14
N VAL A 165 13.33 10.41 -0.24
CA VAL A 165 13.60 10.30 1.19
C VAL A 165 13.98 8.87 1.57
N LYS A 166 14.96 8.75 2.46
CA LYS A 166 15.43 7.45 2.95
C LYS A 166 15.63 7.33 4.46
N GLN A 167 15.54 6.10 4.96
CA GLN A 167 15.92 5.71 6.33
C GLN A 167 15.08 6.40 7.41
N LYS A 168 13.75 6.45 7.24
CA LYS A 168 12.86 7.13 8.18
C LYS A 168 11.94 6.15 8.89
N LYS A 169 11.60 6.47 10.13
CA LYS A 169 10.67 5.68 10.93
C LYS A 169 9.66 6.57 11.65
N ILE A 170 8.39 6.23 11.54
CA ILE A 170 7.31 6.77 12.35
C ILE A 170 6.84 5.67 13.30
N ASN A 171 6.96 5.89 14.60
CA ASN A 171 6.24 5.14 15.61
C ASN A 171 4.95 5.89 15.92
N GLY A 172 3.84 5.41 15.37
CA GLY A 172 2.53 6.02 15.53
C GLY A 172 1.95 5.89 16.94
N ASN A 173 2.38 4.89 17.73
CA ASN A 173 1.88 4.66 19.08
C ASN A 173 0.34 4.58 19.16
N GLU A 174 -0.29 3.94 18.17
CA GLU A 174 -1.76 3.85 18.03
C GLU A 174 -2.44 5.21 17.78
N ALA A 175 -1.68 6.25 17.44
CA ALA A 175 -2.25 7.50 16.98
C ALA A 175 -3.07 7.30 15.70
N ILE A 176 -4.05 8.17 15.51
CA ILE A 176 -4.98 8.13 14.39
C ILE A 176 -4.87 9.43 13.61
N ILE A 177 -4.61 9.35 12.31
CA ILE A 177 -4.88 10.45 11.39
C ILE A 177 -6.37 10.40 11.04
N ASN A 178 -7.12 11.37 11.55
CA ASN A 178 -8.53 11.56 11.20
C ASN A 178 -8.62 12.55 10.04
N ASP A 179 -8.79 12.02 8.84
CA ASP A 179 -8.93 12.81 7.62
C ASP A 179 -10.32 13.43 7.57
N LEU A 180 -10.39 14.75 7.67
CA LEU A 180 -11.62 15.54 7.66
C LEU A 180 -12.08 15.90 6.24
N ARG A 181 -11.33 15.54 5.19
CA ARG A 181 -11.79 15.74 3.82
C ARG A 181 -13.01 14.85 3.55
N SER A 182 -14.05 15.45 3.00
CA SER A 182 -15.30 14.74 2.70
C SER A 182 -15.17 13.93 1.39
N ARG A 183 -15.90 12.83 1.24
CA ARG A 183 -15.92 12.04 -0.01
C ARG A 183 -16.38 12.91 -1.19
N SER A 184 -17.34 13.81 -0.95
CA SER A 184 -17.77 14.82 -1.92
C SER A 184 -16.65 15.78 -2.36
N LYS A 185 -15.80 16.25 -1.44
CA LYS A 185 -14.62 17.09 -1.73
C LYS A 185 -13.57 16.36 -2.56
N MET A 186 -13.40 15.05 -2.35
CA MET A 186 -12.48 14.18 -3.10
C MET A 186 -13.04 13.83 -4.50
N GLY A 187 -14.33 13.51 -4.60
CA GLY A 187 -14.96 13.08 -5.84
C GLY A 187 -14.37 11.79 -6.43
N TYR A 188 -14.69 11.51 -7.70
CA TYR A 188 -14.30 10.27 -8.41
C TYR A 188 -12.90 10.33 -9.05
N LYS A 189 -12.47 11.55 -9.38
CA LYS A 189 -11.25 11.81 -10.14
C LYS A 189 -10.03 11.84 -9.25
N THR A 190 -10.14 12.38 -8.03
CA THR A 190 -9.00 12.45 -7.13
C THR A 190 -8.94 11.19 -6.25
N TYR A 191 -7.73 10.78 -5.90
CA TYR A 191 -7.47 9.75 -4.89
C TYR A 191 -6.38 10.23 -3.94
N ASP A 192 -6.39 11.54 -3.64
CA ASP A 192 -5.34 12.20 -2.88
C ASP A 192 -5.11 11.50 -1.54
N GLY A 193 -3.84 11.35 -1.21
CA GLY A 193 -3.35 10.69 -0.01
C GLY A 193 -3.34 11.60 1.21
N VAL A 194 -3.09 11.00 2.37
CA VAL A 194 -2.47 11.70 3.50
C VAL A 194 -0.97 11.78 3.28
N PHE A 195 -0.36 10.65 2.91
CA PHE A 195 1.06 10.57 2.56
C PHE A 195 1.25 10.23 1.07
N LEU A 196 2.24 10.87 0.45
CA LEU A 196 2.81 10.45 -0.82
C LEU A 196 4.32 10.29 -0.67
N PHE A 197 4.81 9.11 -1.02
CA PHE A 197 6.23 8.81 -1.10
C PHE A 197 6.59 8.47 -2.56
N SER A 198 7.48 9.26 -3.15
CA SER A 198 8.02 9.03 -4.50
C SER A 198 9.52 8.74 -4.40
N ASN A 199 9.99 7.67 -5.05
CA ASN A 199 11.40 7.28 -5.03
C ASN A 199 11.99 7.14 -3.61
N CYS A 200 11.17 6.70 -2.66
CA CYS A 200 11.55 6.63 -1.25
C CYS A 200 12.01 5.22 -0.86
N HIS A 201 12.96 5.16 0.09
CA HIS A 201 13.60 3.90 0.49
C HIS A 201 13.72 3.77 2.02
N ASP A 202 13.64 2.56 2.57
CA ASP A 202 13.83 2.31 4.01
C ASP A 202 12.89 3.16 4.89
N ILE A 203 11.61 3.20 4.56
CA ILE A 203 10.58 3.94 5.31
C ILE A 203 9.73 2.95 6.12
N LYS A 204 9.62 3.19 7.44
CA LYS A 204 8.83 2.34 8.34
C LYS A 204 7.74 3.14 9.04
N ILE A 205 6.49 2.71 8.93
CA ILE A 205 5.33 3.31 9.60
C ILE A 205 4.68 2.24 10.46
N ASN A 206 4.83 2.38 11.77
CA ASN A 206 4.40 1.36 12.74
C ASN A 206 3.28 1.91 13.61
N ASN A 207 2.09 1.30 13.55
CA ASN A 207 0.93 1.61 14.39
C ASN A 207 0.53 3.09 14.33
N LEU A 208 0.62 3.70 13.15
CA LEU A 208 -0.05 4.95 12.82
C LEU A 208 -1.28 4.59 12.01
N ASN A 209 -2.45 4.87 12.56
CA ASN A 209 -3.73 4.45 12.01
C ASN A 209 -4.38 5.57 11.21
N TYR A 210 -5.34 5.20 10.36
CA TYR A 210 -6.09 6.13 9.53
C TYR A 210 -7.59 5.95 9.72
N GLN A 211 -8.33 7.06 9.74
CA GLN A 211 -9.77 7.03 9.58
C GLN A 211 -10.27 8.20 8.72
N ASN A 212 -11.33 7.95 7.95
CA ASN A 212 -12.18 8.97 7.34
C ASN A 212 -13.64 8.62 7.62
N LEU A 213 -14.31 9.40 8.47
CA LEU A 213 -15.66 9.08 8.94
C LEU A 213 -16.73 10.09 8.47
N ASN A 214 -16.34 11.14 7.74
CA ASN A 214 -17.20 12.32 7.49
C ASN A 214 -18.49 12.02 6.73
N GLU A 215 -18.53 10.93 5.96
CA GLU A 215 -19.69 10.52 5.17
C GLU A 215 -20.01 9.02 5.32
N ASP A 216 -19.35 8.36 6.27
CA ASP A 216 -19.41 6.91 6.44
C ASP A 216 -20.47 6.54 7.49
N TYR A 217 -21.46 5.72 7.11
CA TYR A 217 -22.44 4.99 7.95
C TYR A 217 -23.19 5.85 8.99
N MET A 218 -24.45 6.18 8.73
CA MET A 218 -25.36 6.44 9.86
C MET A 218 -26.03 5.15 10.26
N GLU A 219 -26.08 4.87 11.55
CA GLU A 219 -26.92 3.80 12.09
C GLU A 219 -28.38 4.29 12.02
N ILE A 220 -29.10 3.94 10.96
CA ILE A 220 -30.55 4.22 10.91
C ILE A 220 -31.25 3.17 11.76
N CYS A 221 -31.57 3.53 13.01
CA CYS A 221 -32.35 2.70 13.93
C CYS A 221 -33.83 2.65 13.52
N GLU A 222 -34.16 1.91 12.47
CA GLU A 222 -35.51 1.38 12.24
C GLU A 222 -35.41 -0.14 12.06
N GLY A 223 -35.80 -0.90 13.10
CA GLY A 223 -35.80 -2.36 13.09
C GLY A 223 -34.44 -3.06 13.26
N GLY A 224 -33.40 -2.37 13.73
CA GLY A 224 -32.07 -2.96 13.94
C GLY A 224 -31.27 -3.24 12.65
N ILE A 225 -31.69 -2.66 11.52
CA ILE A 225 -31.02 -2.79 10.23
C ILE A 225 -30.06 -1.61 10.05
N LEU A 226 -28.76 -1.89 9.98
CA LEU A 226 -27.76 -0.92 9.55
C LEU A 226 -28.03 -0.49 8.10
N ARG A 227 -28.38 0.79 7.87
CA ARG A 227 -28.56 1.38 6.53
C ARG A 227 -27.58 2.51 6.29
N TYR A 228 -26.88 2.50 5.17
CA TYR A 228 -25.86 3.49 4.83
C TYR A 228 -26.50 4.85 4.47
N LYS A 229 -25.98 5.97 5.00
CA LYS A 229 -26.45 7.32 4.66
C LYS A 229 -26.00 7.77 3.26
N ALA A 230 -24.78 7.39 2.89
CA ALA A 230 -24.26 7.46 1.53
C ALA A 230 -24.33 6.04 0.95
N GLY A 231 -24.76 5.87 -0.31
CA GLY A 231 -24.80 4.58 -1.01
C GLY A 231 -23.40 4.00 -1.26
N ILE A 232 -22.65 3.75 -0.17
CA ILE A 232 -21.25 3.34 -0.14
C ILE A 232 -21.06 2.01 -0.85
N GLU A 233 -22.10 1.16 -0.87
CA GLU A 233 -22.16 -0.07 -1.65
C GLU A 233 -21.91 0.16 -3.15
N ASN A 234 -22.08 1.39 -3.63
CA ASN A 234 -21.85 1.81 -5.01
C ASN A 234 -20.62 2.73 -5.18
N GLN A 235 -19.98 3.16 -4.09
CA GLN A 235 -18.95 4.21 -4.12
C GLN A 235 -17.62 3.83 -3.44
N ILE A 236 -17.59 2.80 -2.61
CA ILE A 236 -16.43 2.43 -1.76
C ILE A 236 -15.13 2.24 -2.57
N GLY A 237 -15.22 1.73 -3.80
CA GLY A 237 -14.07 1.58 -4.72
C GLY A 237 -13.72 2.82 -5.55
N TYR A 238 -14.55 3.86 -5.54
CA TYR A 238 -14.48 4.93 -6.54
C TYR A 238 -14.34 6.33 -5.97
N VAL A 239 -14.75 6.55 -4.73
CA VAL A 239 -14.73 7.86 -4.07
C VAL A 239 -14.05 7.72 -2.71
N GLY A 240 -13.26 8.73 -2.34
CA GLY A 240 -12.60 8.82 -1.03
C GLY A 240 -11.10 9.05 -1.13
N SER A 241 -10.49 9.35 0.01
CA SER A 241 -9.06 9.59 0.13
C SER A 241 -8.25 8.31 0.27
N SER A 242 -6.95 8.41 0.03
CA SER A 242 -5.99 7.36 0.28
C SER A 242 -5.24 7.62 1.59
N PHE A 243 -4.81 6.59 2.31
CA PHE A 243 -3.91 6.81 3.44
C PHE A 243 -2.47 7.00 2.93
N ILE A 244 -1.91 5.99 2.25
CA ILE A 244 -0.54 6.02 1.74
C ILE A 244 -0.53 5.82 0.22
N LEU A 245 0.09 6.76 -0.49
CA LEU A 245 0.44 6.66 -1.89
C LEU A 245 1.95 6.43 -2.04
N LEU A 246 2.31 5.43 -2.84
CA LEU A 246 3.67 5.13 -3.28
C LEU A 246 3.73 5.32 -4.79
N GLN A 247 4.71 6.09 -5.25
CA GLN A 247 4.92 6.37 -6.66
C GLN A 247 6.36 6.08 -7.05
N ASN A 248 6.53 5.79 -8.33
CA ASN A 248 7.81 5.42 -8.91
C ASN A 248 8.44 4.25 -8.16
N ASP A 249 9.75 4.31 -7.95
CA ASP A 249 10.56 3.20 -7.48
C ASP A 249 10.76 3.29 -5.96
N CYS A 250 9.94 2.60 -5.19
CA CYS A 250 9.99 2.58 -3.73
C CYS A 250 10.47 1.22 -3.21
N SER A 251 11.31 1.20 -2.15
CA SER A 251 11.80 -0.08 -1.61
C SER A 251 12.04 -0.08 -0.10
N ASN A 252 11.99 -1.28 0.50
CA ASN A 252 12.12 -1.48 1.95
C ASN A 252 11.09 -0.63 2.73
N ILE A 253 9.84 -0.65 2.28
CA ILE A 253 8.73 0.07 2.87
C ILE A 253 7.96 -0.89 3.80
N ASP A 254 7.98 -0.60 5.11
CA ASP A 254 7.25 -1.40 6.10
C ASP A 254 6.08 -0.59 6.66
N ILE A 255 4.86 -1.08 6.52
CA ILE A 255 3.64 -0.41 7.01
C ILE A 255 2.83 -1.38 7.85
N SER A 256 2.47 -0.97 9.07
CA SER A 256 1.53 -1.68 9.96
C SER A 256 0.48 -0.69 10.47
N SER A 257 -0.79 -0.88 10.08
CA SER A 257 -1.85 0.10 10.34
C SER A 257 -3.24 -0.54 10.39
N ASP A 258 -4.09 0.04 11.25
CA ASP A 258 -5.55 -0.08 11.16
C ASP A 258 -6.09 1.08 10.30
N ILE A 259 -6.98 0.79 9.35
CA ILE A 259 -7.48 1.75 8.35
C ILE A 259 -9.01 1.67 8.27
N VAL A 260 -9.68 2.81 8.39
CA VAL A 260 -11.14 2.89 8.28
C VAL A 260 -11.56 3.94 7.25
N GLY A 261 -12.46 3.58 6.34
CA GLY A 261 -13.13 4.55 5.46
C GLY A 261 -12.31 5.05 4.27
N ALA A 262 -11.11 4.52 4.04
CA ALA A 262 -10.27 4.93 2.91
C ALA A 262 -10.80 4.40 1.57
N ARG A 263 -10.56 5.12 0.47
CA ARG A 263 -10.65 4.53 -0.87
C ARG A 263 -9.48 3.56 -1.08
N TYR A 264 -8.26 3.99 -0.77
CA TYR A 264 -7.08 3.14 -0.78
C TYR A 264 -6.37 3.21 0.58
N GLY A 265 -6.11 2.06 1.20
CA GLY A 265 -5.25 2.00 2.38
C GLY A 265 -3.81 2.28 1.98
N VAL A 266 -3.19 1.35 1.28
CA VAL A 266 -1.88 1.53 0.65
C VAL A 266 -2.01 1.32 -0.86
N LYS A 267 -1.70 2.35 -1.64
CA LYS A 267 -1.64 2.28 -3.10
C LYS A 267 -0.22 2.49 -3.61
N SER A 268 0.26 1.61 -4.48
CA SER A 268 1.50 1.78 -5.24
C SER A 268 1.21 1.83 -6.74
N GLY A 269 1.77 2.82 -7.44
CA GLY A 269 1.58 3.04 -8.87
C GLY A 269 0.21 3.62 -9.25
N SER A 270 -0.09 3.65 -10.55
CA SER A 270 -1.33 4.21 -11.09
C SER A 270 -1.85 3.44 -12.31
N TYR A 271 -3.03 2.82 -12.13
CA TYR A 271 -3.71 1.98 -13.12
C TYR A 271 -3.97 2.73 -14.43
N SER A 272 -4.05 4.06 -14.38
CA SER A 272 -4.26 4.90 -15.55
C SER A 272 -2.99 5.62 -16.04
N MET A 273 -1.92 5.65 -15.25
CA MET A 273 -0.70 6.42 -15.52
C MET A 273 0.52 5.56 -15.23
N PHE A 274 0.86 4.71 -16.19
CA PHE A 274 1.94 3.73 -16.07
C PHE A 274 3.31 4.32 -15.72
N TRP A 275 3.51 5.62 -15.99
CA TRP A 275 4.74 6.32 -15.62
C TRP A 275 4.87 6.61 -14.12
N LEU A 276 3.78 6.55 -13.36
CA LEU A 276 3.82 6.65 -11.89
C LEU A 276 4.16 5.31 -11.20
N CYS A 277 4.27 4.21 -11.96
CA CYS A 277 4.63 2.91 -11.42
C CYS A 277 6.14 2.73 -11.23
N GLY A 278 6.97 3.52 -11.91
CA GLY A 278 8.42 3.32 -11.89
C GLY A 278 8.90 2.04 -12.60
N SER A 279 10.22 1.87 -12.64
CA SER A 279 10.87 0.75 -13.34
C SER A 279 10.66 -0.60 -12.65
N TYR A 280 10.47 -0.61 -11.34
CA TYR A 280 10.22 -1.79 -10.53
C TYR A 280 9.11 -1.61 -9.49
N GLY A 281 8.58 -0.39 -9.32
CA GLY A 281 7.47 -0.13 -8.41
C GLY A 281 7.84 -0.36 -6.96
N LEU A 282 7.06 -1.19 -6.26
CA LEU A 282 7.30 -1.50 -4.85
C LEU A 282 8.16 -2.75 -4.68
N LYS A 283 9.28 -2.64 -3.97
CA LYS A 283 10.21 -3.77 -3.77
C LYS A 283 10.63 -4.01 -2.33
N ASN A 284 10.82 -5.28 -1.94
CA ASN A 284 11.37 -5.68 -0.63
C ASN A 284 10.59 -5.10 0.56
N SER A 285 9.27 -5.08 0.47
CA SER A 285 8.40 -4.31 1.37
C SER A 285 7.42 -5.20 2.11
N LYS A 286 7.06 -4.79 3.32
CA LYS A 286 6.10 -5.50 4.17
C LYS A 286 4.87 -4.64 4.47
N LEU A 287 3.69 -5.16 4.17
CA LEU A 287 2.42 -4.49 4.44
C LEU A 287 1.59 -5.36 5.39
N ASN A 288 1.24 -4.83 6.57
CA ASN A 288 0.38 -5.48 7.56
C ASN A 288 -0.83 -4.58 7.82
N ILE A 289 -1.91 -4.81 7.07
CA ILE A 289 -3.04 -3.89 7.02
C ILE A 289 -4.28 -4.55 7.58
N ARG A 290 -4.91 -3.90 8.56
CA ARG A 290 -6.25 -4.24 9.02
C ARG A 290 -7.18 -3.13 8.56
N ALA A 291 -8.25 -3.48 7.88
CA ALA A 291 -9.10 -2.51 7.22
C ALA A 291 -10.58 -2.78 7.45
N ASN A 292 -11.34 -1.70 7.56
CA ASN A 292 -12.79 -1.73 7.53
C ASN A 292 -13.30 -0.60 6.64
N ARG A 293 -14.41 -0.83 5.95
CA ARG A 293 -15.07 0.20 5.13
C ARG A 293 -14.11 0.81 4.09
N THR A 294 -13.18 0.01 3.58
CA THR A 294 -12.06 0.50 2.77
C THR A 294 -12.13 -0.08 1.38
N GLY A 295 -12.09 0.77 0.34
CA GLY A 295 -12.20 0.33 -1.06
C GLY A 295 -11.15 -0.73 -1.41
N TYR A 296 -9.89 -0.34 -1.30
CA TYR A 296 -8.73 -1.19 -1.54
C TYR A 296 -7.77 -1.08 -0.36
N PRO A 297 -7.83 -1.97 0.64
CA PRO A 297 -6.86 -1.99 1.73
C PRO A 297 -5.42 -1.99 1.21
N VAL A 298 -5.15 -2.81 0.19
CA VAL A 298 -3.87 -2.83 -0.54
C VAL A 298 -4.13 -2.87 -2.05
N ALA A 299 -3.49 -1.96 -2.80
CA ALA A 299 -3.51 -1.90 -4.25
C ALA A 299 -2.11 -1.65 -4.81
N ILE A 300 -1.47 -2.64 -5.42
CA ILE A 300 -0.07 -2.54 -5.86
C ILE A 300 0.03 -2.83 -7.35
N GLU A 301 0.65 -1.90 -8.07
CA GLU A 301 1.04 -2.06 -9.47
C GLU A 301 2.56 -2.10 -9.59
N VAL A 302 3.05 -3.19 -10.18
CA VAL A 302 4.46 -3.55 -10.24
C VAL A 302 5.05 -3.70 -8.85
N GLY A 303 5.40 -4.93 -8.51
CA GLY A 303 6.12 -5.17 -7.27
C GLY A 303 6.94 -6.45 -7.29
N ASP A 304 7.85 -6.53 -6.35
CA ASP A 304 8.78 -7.66 -6.22
C ASP A 304 9.18 -7.89 -4.76
N SER A 305 9.27 -9.14 -4.33
CA SER A 305 9.75 -9.50 -2.99
C SER A 305 8.91 -8.85 -1.88
N LEU A 306 7.59 -9.03 -1.93
CA LEU A 306 6.63 -8.44 -0.99
C LEU A 306 6.12 -9.48 0.03
N ASP A 307 5.90 -9.00 1.26
CA ASP A 307 5.20 -9.73 2.33
C ASP A 307 3.94 -8.95 2.70
N ILE A 308 2.77 -9.42 2.25
CA ILE A 308 1.51 -8.70 2.36
C ILE A 308 0.56 -9.49 3.24
N PHE A 309 0.12 -8.90 4.35
CA PHE A 309 -1.00 -9.35 5.16
C PHE A 309 -2.13 -8.32 5.09
N VAL A 310 -3.34 -8.78 4.79
CA VAL A 310 -4.57 -7.97 4.82
C VAL A 310 -5.64 -8.68 5.62
N HIS A 311 -6.21 -8.00 6.61
CA HIS A 311 -7.49 -8.38 7.23
C HIS A 311 -8.53 -7.33 6.87
N SER A 312 -9.63 -7.70 6.19
CA SER A 312 -10.62 -6.74 5.71
C SER A 312 -12.07 -7.17 5.94
N VAL A 313 -12.84 -6.36 6.65
CA VAL A 313 -14.25 -6.66 6.94
C VAL A 313 -15.17 -6.27 5.80
N THR A 314 -14.98 -5.09 5.21
CA THR A 314 -15.84 -4.56 4.15
C THR A 314 -15.03 -3.74 3.16
N HIS A 315 -15.09 -4.12 1.88
CA HIS A 315 -14.25 -3.51 0.84
C HIS A 315 -14.84 -3.60 -0.56
N HIS A 316 -14.21 -2.89 -1.51
CA HIS A 316 -14.37 -3.15 -2.93
C HIS A 316 -13.52 -4.37 -3.34
N ARG A 317 -12.22 -4.35 -3.05
CA ARG A 317 -11.31 -5.50 -3.13
C ARG A 317 -10.39 -5.45 -1.92
N ALA A 318 -10.21 -6.57 -1.21
CA ALA A 318 -9.25 -6.65 -0.12
C ALA A 318 -7.81 -6.46 -0.63
N ALA A 319 -7.51 -7.00 -1.80
CA ALA A 319 -6.23 -6.80 -2.47
C ALA A 319 -6.39 -6.66 -3.99
N TYR A 320 -5.76 -5.66 -4.58
CA TYR A 320 -5.66 -5.50 -6.04
C TYR A 320 -4.17 -5.50 -6.43
N LEU A 321 -3.69 -6.63 -6.96
CA LEU A 321 -2.28 -6.92 -7.12
C LEU A 321 -1.96 -7.16 -8.60
N CYS A 322 -1.18 -6.26 -9.20
CA CYS A 322 -0.90 -6.29 -10.62
C CYS A 322 0.60 -6.31 -10.90
N GLY A 323 1.07 -7.32 -11.64
CA GLY A 323 2.50 -7.44 -11.98
C GLY A 323 3.41 -7.68 -10.77
N ILE A 324 2.92 -8.41 -9.76
CA ILE A 324 3.66 -8.73 -8.53
C ILE A 324 4.47 -10.00 -8.69
N THR A 325 5.72 -10.00 -8.22
CA THR A 325 6.64 -11.14 -8.31
C THR A 325 7.29 -11.52 -6.99
N ASN A 326 7.68 -12.79 -6.84
CA ASN A 326 8.49 -13.29 -5.72
C ASN A 326 7.91 -12.94 -4.33
N SER A 327 6.60 -13.07 -4.15
CA SER A 327 5.90 -12.49 -2.99
C SER A 327 5.06 -13.51 -2.21
N ASN A 328 4.93 -13.26 -0.91
CA ASN A 328 4.01 -13.96 -0.01
C ASN A 328 2.82 -13.06 0.33
N ILE A 329 1.62 -13.58 0.16
CA ILE A 329 0.37 -12.82 0.33
C ILE A 329 -0.56 -13.63 1.23
N GLU A 330 -1.01 -13.04 2.33
CA GLU A 330 -2.02 -13.59 3.22
C GLU A 330 -3.19 -12.61 3.34
N ILE A 331 -4.39 -13.09 3.08
CA ILE A 331 -5.61 -12.28 3.10
C ILE A 331 -6.68 -12.98 3.94
N GLU A 332 -7.30 -12.22 4.82
CA GLU A 332 -8.51 -12.58 5.54
C GLU A 332 -9.59 -11.57 5.16
N ALA A 333 -10.71 -12.01 4.58
CA ALA A 333 -11.72 -11.06 4.11
C ALA A 333 -13.14 -11.56 4.26
N LYS A 334 -14.09 -10.64 4.49
CA LYS A 334 -15.51 -10.94 4.68
C LYS A 334 -16.41 -10.40 3.58
N ASP A 335 -16.86 -9.15 3.61
CA ASP A 335 -17.91 -8.64 2.71
C ASP A 335 -17.34 -7.86 1.53
N ILE A 336 -17.89 -8.07 0.32
CA ILE A 336 -17.40 -7.48 -0.94
C ILE A 336 -18.47 -6.69 -1.68
N TYR A 337 -18.06 -5.52 -2.17
CA TYR A 337 -18.92 -4.58 -2.90
C TYR A 337 -18.38 -4.28 -4.29
N ILE A 338 -19.24 -4.38 -5.30
CA ILE A 338 -19.05 -3.97 -6.70
C ILE A 338 -18.02 -4.84 -7.45
N ALA A 339 -16.95 -5.29 -6.81
CA ALA A 339 -15.93 -6.10 -7.45
C ALA A 339 -16.31 -7.59 -7.43
N PRO A 340 -15.86 -8.36 -8.44
CA PRO A 340 -16.08 -9.82 -8.50
C PRO A 340 -15.08 -10.62 -7.66
N PHE A 341 -13.97 -10.02 -7.19
CA PHE A 341 -12.92 -10.75 -6.47
C PHE A 341 -12.43 -9.98 -5.25
N HIS A 342 -12.32 -10.65 -4.11
CA HIS A 342 -11.67 -10.07 -2.93
C HIS A 342 -10.19 -9.77 -3.22
N CYS A 343 -9.49 -10.77 -3.74
CA CYS A 343 -8.13 -10.65 -4.23
C CYS A 343 -8.12 -10.75 -5.75
N LEU A 344 -7.62 -9.73 -6.43
CA LEU A 344 -7.39 -9.77 -7.87
C LEU A 344 -5.90 -9.85 -8.18
N LEU A 345 -5.51 -10.90 -8.91
CA LEU A 345 -4.21 -10.98 -9.58
C LEU A 345 -4.38 -10.54 -11.04
N SER A 346 -3.64 -9.51 -11.46
CA SER A 346 -3.70 -8.99 -12.82
C SER A 346 -2.32 -8.75 -13.42
N ASP A 347 -2.23 -8.67 -14.74
CA ASP A 347 -1.10 -8.02 -15.37
C ASP A 347 -1.24 -6.50 -15.24
N THR A 348 -0.14 -5.80 -15.49
CA THR A 348 -0.08 -4.34 -15.49
C THR A 348 0.78 -3.83 -16.63
N HIS A 349 0.74 -2.51 -16.79
CA HIS A 349 1.63 -1.75 -17.65
C HIS A 349 2.40 -0.72 -16.82
N TYR A 350 3.66 -0.48 -17.17
CA TYR A 350 4.57 0.36 -16.40
C TYR A 350 5.62 1.03 -17.29
N SER A 351 6.25 2.11 -16.85
CA SER A 351 7.38 2.71 -17.56
C SER A 351 8.70 2.23 -16.97
N LYS A 352 9.75 2.20 -17.79
CA LYS A 352 11.13 2.14 -17.29
C LYS A 352 11.76 3.51 -17.55
N GLY A 353 12.01 4.27 -16.48
CA GLY A 353 12.37 5.68 -16.57
C GLY A 353 11.32 6.50 -17.34
N ASP A 354 11.77 7.45 -18.16
CA ASP A 354 10.92 8.38 -18.93
C ASP A 354 10.37 7.78 -20.25
N SER A 355 10.32 6.45 -20.36
CA SER A 355 9.81 5.78 -21.58
C SER A 355 8.34 6.11 -21.83
N ILE A 356 8.05 6.61 -23.04
CA ILE A 356 6.68 6.84 -23.53
C ILE A 356 5.94 5.55 -23.89
N ASN A 357 6.67 4.44 -24.06
CA ASN A 357 6.08 3.13 -24.35
C ASN A 357 5.96 2.32 -23.07
N PRO A 358 4.76 1.85 -22.71
CA PRO A 358 4.59 0.99 -21.56
C PRO A 358 5.22 -0.38 -21.80
N LEU A 359 5.89 -0.89 -20.78
CA LEU A 359 6.22 -2.29 -20.62
C LEU A 359 5.06 -2.99 -19.93
N PHE A 360 4.95 -4.31 -20.10
CA PHE A 360 3.90 -5.12 -19.51
C PHE A 360 4.50 -6.17 -18.58
N LYS A 361 3.80 -6.46 -17.48
CA LYS A 361 4.25 -7.44 -16.49
C LYS A 361 3.06 -8.21 -15.93
N SER A 362 3.13 -9.53 -15.95
CA SER A 362 2.21 -10.46 -15.26
C SER A 362 2.69 -10.78 -13.85
N CYS A 363 1.83 -11.42 -13.06
CA CYS A 363 2.24 -11.98 -11.78
C CYS A 363 3.01 -13.30 -11.96
N SER A 364 4.01 -13.56 -11.11
CA SER A 364 4.73 -14.84 -11.07
C SER A 364 5.45 -15.08 -9.73
N ASN A 365 5.81 -16.32 -9.43
CA ASN A 365 6.50 -16.73 -8.20
C ASN A 365 5.76 -16.25 -6.94
N LEU A 366 4.50 -16.62 -6.82
CA LEU A 366 3.62 -16.18 -5.74
C LEU A 366 3.20 -17.33 -4.83
N ASN A 367 3.13 -17.05 -3.54
CA ASN A 367 2.44 -17.88 -2.57
C ASN A 367 1.31 -17.07 -1.94
N VAL A 368 0.07 -17.46 -2.20
CA VAL A 368 -1.13 -16.75 -1.76
C VAL A 368 -1.95 -17.63 -0.84
N LYS A 369 -2.24 -17.13 0.36
CA LYS A 369 -3.16 -17.74 1.31
C LYS A 369 -4.37 -16.82 1.50
N PHE A 370 -5.56 -17.37 1.37
CA PHE A 370 -6.80 -16.64 1.53
C PHE A 370 -7.73 -17.36 2.51
N THR A 371 -8.23 -16.62 3.50
CA THR A 371 -9.28 -17.07 4.43
C THR A 371 -10.52 -16.21 4.23
N GLU A 372 -11.60 -16.83 3.76
CA GLU A 372 -12.93 -16.22 3.68
C GLU A 372 -13.59 -16.31 5.07
N LEU A 373 -14.10 -15.20 5.57
CA LEU A 373 -14.58 -15.01 6.94
C LEU A 373 -16.12 -15.11 7.09
N GLY A 374 -16.82 -15.64 6.09
CA GLY A 374 -18.28 -15.76 6.05
C GLY A 374 -18.94 -14.53 5.45
N SER A 375 -18.66 -14.22 4.18
CA SER A 375 -19.32 -13.15 3.44
C SER A 375 -20.83 -13.31 3.51
N THR A 376 -21.49 -12.24 3.90
CA THR A 376 -22.94 -12.09 3.85
C THR A 376 -23.38 -11.20 2.69
N ILE A 377 -22.43 -10.44 2.13
CA ILE A 377 -22.68 -9.48 1.05
C ILE A 377 -21.70 -9.71 -0.09
N ALA A 378 -22.26 -9.88 -1.29
CA ALA A 378 -21.56 -9.80 -2.57
C ALA A 378 -22.48 -9.10 -3.57
N THR A 379 -22.18 -7.84 -3.92
CA THR A 379 -23.10 -7.05 -4.77
C THR A 379 -22.87 -7.22 -6.26
N ASN A 380 -21.79 -7.89 -6.67
CA ASN A 380 -21.57 -8.31 -8.05
C ASN A 380 -21.94 -9.79 -8.15
N GLY A 381 -22.88 -10.16 -9.02
CA GLY A 381 -23.54 -11.48 -9.02
C GLY A 381 -22.63 -12.67 -8.65
N ASP A 382 -21.68 -13.00 -9.52
CA ASP A 382 -20.68 -14.04 -9.22
C ASP A 382 -19.41 -13.44 -8.61
N CYS A 383 -19.24 -13.63 -7.30
CA CYS A 383 -18.04 -13.23 -6.56
C CYS A 383 -17.17 -14.42 -6.12
N TYR A 384 -15.86 -14.20 -6.00
CA TYR A 384 -14.89 -15.21 -5.58
C TYR A 384 -13.83 -14.63 -4.63
N CYS A 385 -13.22 -15.47 -3.80
CA CYS A 385 -12.13 -15.08 -2.91
C CYS A 385 -10.92 -14.56 -3.71
N ILE A 386 -10.52 -15.29 -4.75
CA ILE A 386 -9.39 -14.88 -5.59
C ILE A 386 -9.65 -15.20 -7.05
N GLY A 387 -9.16 -14.33 -7.93
CA GLY A 387 -9.19 -14.61 -9.36
C GLY A 387 -8.09 -13.93 -10.14
N PHE A 388 -7.93 -14.40 -11.37
CA PHE A 388 -7.10 -13.76 -12.38
C PHE A 388 -7.97 -12.89 -13.27
N GLN A 389 -7.46 -11.71 -13.63
CA GLN A 389 -8.03 -10.88 -14.69
C GLN A 389 -6.89 -10.29 -15.51
N THR A 390 -7.01 -10.26 -16.83
CA THR A 390 -6.05 -9.51 -17.63
C THR A 390 -6.52 -8.07 -17.83
N TYR A 391 -5.59 -7.13 -17.72
CA TYR A 391 -5.78 -5.72 -17.93
C TYR A 391 -6.09 -5.45 -19.42
N ASN A 392 -7.36 -5.18 -19.73
CA ASN A 392 -7.82 -4.89 -21.08
C ASN A 392 -7.96 -3.37 -21.27
N ASN A 393 -6.85 -2.67 -21.51
CA ASN A 393 -6.91 -1.23 -21.81
C ASN A 393 -6.78 -0.97 -23.32
N LYS A 394 -7.82 -1.32 -24.07
CA LYS A 394 -8.13 -0.55 -25.29
C LYS A 394 -8.61 0.84 -24.83
N PRO A 395 -8.12 1.96 -25.42
CA PRO A 395 -7.55 2.02 -26.77
C PRO A 395 -6.06 2.40 -26.88
N PHE A 396 -5.34 2.76 -25.81
CA PHE A 396 -4.11 3.56 -25.99
C PHE A 396 -2.83 2.77 -26.25
N PHE A 397 -2.67 1.54 -25.73
CA PHE A 397 -1.43 0.77 -25.91
C PHE A 397 -1.69 -0.70 -26.17
N SER A 398 -1.25 -1.17 -27.34
CA SER A 398 -1.31 -2.58 -27.69
C SER A 398 -0.05 -3.29 -27.18
N ARG A 399 -0.23 -4.31 -26.36
CA ARG A 399 0.86 -5.21 -25.97
C ARG A 399 1.37 -5.95 -27.21
N THR A 400 2.68 -6.08 -27.38
CA THR A 400 3.28 -6.77 -28.55
C THR A 400 3.90 -8.13 -28.22
N LYS A 401 3.96 -8.48 -26.93
CA LYS A 401 4.56 -9.73 -26.42
C LYS A 401 3.55 -10.49 -25.57
N LYS A 402 3.68 -11.82 -25.55
CA LYS A 402 2.96 -12.67 -24.60
C LYS A 402 3.45 -12.41 -23.17
N LEU A 403 2.57 -12.56 -22.19
CA LEU A 403 2.92 -12.60 -20.79
C LEU A 403 3.01 -14.03 -20.27
N ILE A 404 3.85 -14.23 -19.25
CA ILE A 404 4.07 -15.51 -18.61
C ILE A 404 3.63 -15.41 -17.16
N TRP A 405 2.62 -16.20 -16.82
CA TRP A 405 2.12 -16.38 -15.46
C TRP A 405 2.66 -17.70 -14.96
N GLU A 406 3.56 -17.68 -13.98
CA GLU A 406 4.25 -18.90 -13.59
C GLU A 406 4.51 -19.01 -12.10
N ASN A 407 4.54 -20.26 -11.63
CA ASN A 407 4.89 -20.64 -10.25
C ASN A 407 3.99 -19.91 -9.22
N ILE A 408 2.68 -20.09 -9.36
CA ILE A 408 1.68 -19.44 -8.51
C ILE A 408 0.98 -20.51 -7.69
N ASN A 409 1.19 -20.47 -6.38
CA ASN A 409 0.53 -21.35 -5.42
C ASN A 409 -0.56 -20.55 -4.69
N ILE A 410 -1.79 -21.05 -4.74
CA ILE A 410 -2.94 -20.43 -4.10
C ILE A 410 -3.56 -21.43 -3.14
N ASN A 411 -3.69 -21.05 -1.87
CA ASN A 411 -4.41 -21.79 -0.84
C ASN A 411 -5.62 -20.98 -0.37
N VAL A 412 -6.83 -21.45 -0.62
CA VAL A 412 -8.08 -20.77 -0.22
C VAL A 412 -8.86 -21.66 0.74
N LYS A 413 -9.39 -21.08 1.81
CA LYS A 413 -10.35 -21.76 2.68
C LYS A 413 -11.50 -20.84 3.07
N LYS A 414 -12.70 -21.41 3.19
CA LYS A 414 -13.78 -20.77 3.97
C LYS A 414 -13.65 -21.14 5.44
N ALA A 415 -13.54 -20.14 6.31
CA ALA A 415 -13.55 -20.34 7.76
C ALA A 415 -14.98 -20.32 8.34
N ALA A 416 -15.94 -19.78 7.62
CA ALA A 416 -17.35 -19.75 7.96
C ALA A 416 -18.22 -19.95 6.71
N GLN A 417 -19.50 -20.28 6.91
CA GLN A 417 -20.44 -20.43 5.79
C GLN A 417 -20.61 -19.11 5.04
N SER A 418 -20.55 -19.19 3.70
CA SER A 418 -20.91 -18.10 2.80
C SER A 418 -21.60 -18.66 1.56
N ASP A 419 -22.77 -18.11 1.25
CA ASP A 419 -23.60 -18.47 0.10
C ASP A 419 -23.46 -17.51 -1.09
N VAL A 420 -22.57 -16.52 -0.98
CA VAL A 420 -22.47 -15.41 -1.93
C VAL A 420 -21.07 -15.26 -2.55
N VAL A 421 -20.07 -15.98 -2.03
CA VAL A 421 -18.69 -15.94 -2.52
C VAL A 421 -18.16 -17.35 -2.77
N GLY A 422 -17.63 -17.59 -3.97
CA GLY A 422 -16.90 -18.80 -4.34
C GLY A 422 -15.41 -18.74 -3.93
N LEU A 423 -14.67 -19.81 -4.17
CA LEU A 423 -13.25 -19.91 -3.80
C LEU A 423 -12.35 -19.26 -4.86
N PHE A 424 -12.51 -19.62 -6.13
CA PHE A 424 -11.53 -19.27 -7.15
C PHE A 424 -12.16 -19.02 -8.53
N CYS A 425 -11.59 -18.06 -9.27
CA CYS A 425 -11.96 -17.82 -10.67
C CYS A 425 -10.73 -17.62 -11.55
N LEU A 426 -10.60 -18.48 -12.57
CA LEU A 426 -9.70 -18.23 -13.69
C LEU A 426 -10.55 -17.78 -14.86
N SER A 427 -10.69 -16.47 -15.08
CA SER A 427 -11.43 -15.94 -16.22
C SER A 427 -10.69 -14.74 -16.81
N ARG A 428 -10.30 -14.82 -18.09
CA ARG A 428 -9.62 -13.69 -18.77
C ARG A 428 -10.49 -12.44 -18.85
N ASN A 429 -11.80 -12.63 -18.92
CA ASN A 429 -12.79 -11.55 -18.94
C ASN A 429 -13.58 -11.50 -17.62
N TYR A 430 -14.22 -10.36 -17.34
CA TYR A 430 -15.26 -10.32 -16.31
C TYR A 430 -16.22 -11.50 -16.53
N PRO A 431 -16.69 -12.18 -15.47
CA PRO A 431 -17.66 -13.27 -15.62
C PRO A 431 -18.88 -12.87 -16.48
N ASN A 432 -19.18 -11.56 -16.53
CA ASN A 432 -20.32 -10.95 -17.22
C ASN A 432 -19.97 -10.11 -18.48
N ASN A 433 -18.72 -10.07 -18.96
CA ASN A 433 -18.36 -9.24 -20.14
C ASN A 433 -17.66 -10.08 -21.24
N PHE A 434 -18.32 -10.24 -22.39
CA PHE A 434 -17.91 -11.18 -23.45
C PHE A 434 -16.96 -10.59 -24.51
N GLN A 435 -16.38 -9.40 -24.30
CA GLN A 435 -15.53 -8.78 -25.32
C GLN A 435 -14.32 -9.67 -25.67
N GLU A 436 -14.11 -9.85 -26.98
CA GLU A 436 -13.22 -10.85 -27.57
C GLU A 436 -11.78 -10.79 -27.04
N PRO A 437 -11.12 -11.94 -26.84
CA PRO A 437 -9.71 -11.95 -26.48
C PRO A 437 -8.89 -11.33 -27.62
N LEU A 438 -8.17 -10.25 -27.31
CA LEU A 438 -7.03 -9.83 -28.11
C LEU A 438 -6.11 -11.06 -28.29
N GLY A 439 -5.82 -11.41 -29.54
CA GLY A 439 -5.16 -12.64 -30.00
C GLY A 439 -3.71 -12.84 -29.54
N PHE A 440 -3.47 -12.81 -28.23
CA PHE A 440 -2.18 -13.04 -27.60
C PHE A 440 -2.18 -14.37 -26.84
N ASN A 441 -1.18 -15.19 -27.16
CA ASN A 441 -0.95 -16.50 -26.55
C ASN A 441 -0.23 -16.36 -25.20
N ASP A 442 -0.90 -15.78 -24.20
CA ASP A 442 -0.37 -15.74 -22.84
C ASP A 442 -0.17 -17.16 -22.31
N GLU A 443 0.88 -17.34 -21.50
CA GLU A 443 1.27 -18.65 -20.98
C GLU A 443 1.02 -18.71 -19.48
N TYR A 444 0.36 -19.76 -19.04
CA TYR A 444 0.09 -20.09 -17.65
C TYR A 444 0.79 -21.40 -17.33
N ARG A 445 1.73 -21.37 -16.38
CA ARG A 445 2.61 -22.49 -16.07
C ARG A 445 2.71 -22.75 -14.57
N ASN A 446 2.74 -24.00 -14.15
CA ASN A 446 3.01 -24.36 -12.75
C ASN A 446 2.10 -23.60 -11.77
N ILE A 447 0.79 -23.67 -11.99
CA ILE A 447 -0.20 -23.05 -11.11
C ILE A 447 -0.87 -24.14 -10.29
N LEU A 448 -0.79 -24.01 -8.98
CA LEU A 448 -1.44 -24.90 -8.03
C LEU A 448 -2.51 -24.12 -7.26
N VAL A 449 -3.75 -24.62 -7.31
CA VAL A 449 -4.85 -24.10 -6.51
C VAL A 449 -5.32 -25.19 -5.54
N VAL A 450 -5.09 -24.97 -4.25
CA VAL A 450 -5.63 -25.78 -3.15
C VAL A 450 -6.79 -25.03 -2.53
N ALA A 451 -7.99 -25.58 -2.54
CA ALA A 451 -9.18 -24.88 -2.08
C ALA A 451 -10.11 -25.75 -1.23
N GLU A 452 -10.62 -25.22 -0.12
CA GLU A 452 -11.53 -25.93 0.79
C GLU A 452 -12.79 -25.12 1.12
N ASP A 453 -13.96 -25.73 0.91
CA ASP A 453 -15.27 -25.25 1.34
C ASP A 453 -16.13 -26.42 1.85
N MET A 454 -16.16 -26.60 3.17
CA MET A 454 -16.89 -27.70 3.79
C MET A 454 -18.36 -27.35 4.09
N PHE A 455 -18.82 -26.16 3.75
CA PHE A 455 -20.16 -25.69 4.09
C PHE A 455 -21.16 -25.98 2.96
N PRO A 456 -22.44 -26.18 3.29
CA PRO A 456 -23.50 -26.12 2.28
C PRO A 456 -23.48 -24.77 1.58
N THR A 457 -23.54 -24.76 0.25
CA THR A 457 -23.62 -23.53 -0.52
C THR A 457 -24.34 -23.71 -1.85
N ASN A 458 -25.05 -22.68 -2.27
CA ASN A 458 -25.62 -22.58 -3.61
C ASN A 458 -24.66 -21.90 -4.60
N GLN A 459 -23.55 -21.35 -4.12
CA GLN A 459 -22.57 -20.67 -4.95
C GLN A 459 -21.63 -21.67 -5.63
N TYR A 460 -21.23 -21.35 -6.87
CA TYR A 460 -20.19 -22.10 -7.54
C TYR A 460 -18.87 -21.93 -6.78
N CYS A 461 -18.24 -23.05 -6.37
CA CYS A 461 -16.97 -22.97 -5.64
C CYS A 461 -15.85 -22.47 -6.55
N PHE A 462 -15.85 -22.81 -7.84
CA PHE A 462 -14.94 -22.18 -8.78
C PHE A 462 -15.45 -22.15 -10.21
N ARG A 463 -14.91 -21.21 -10.99
CA ARG A 463 -15.15 -21.07 -12.43
C ARG A 463 -13.83 -20.99 -13.19
N VAL A 464 -13.69 -21.81 -14.23
CA VAL A 464 -12.54 -21.77 -15.15
C VAL A 464 -13.03 -21.47 -16.56
N ARG A 465 -12.58 -20.35 -17.10
CA ARG A 465 -12.81 -19.91 -18.48
C ARG A 465 -11.47 -19.54 -19.10
N VAL A 466 -10.98 -20.45 -19.93
CA VAL A 466 -9.71 -20.30 -20.64
C VAL A 466 -9.85 -19.49 -21.92
N ASN A 467 -8.76 -18.86 -22.31
CA ASN A 467 -8.61 -18.22 -23.61
C ASN A 467 -8.18 -19.26 -24.63
N GLU A 468 -8.89 -19.36 -25.76
CA GLU A 468 -8.62 -20.31 -26.85
C GLU A 468 -7.20 -20.18 -27.44
N TYR A 469 -6.58 -19.01 -27.28
CA TYR A 469 -5.20 -18.74 -27.73
C TYR A 469 -4.13 -18.96 -26.65
N GLY A 470 -4.55 -19.13 -25.39
CA GLY A 470 -3.63 -19.28 -24.26
C GLY A 470 -2.93 -20.64 -24.23
N VAL A 471 -1.73 -20.68 -23.66
CA VAL A 471 -1.02 -21.92 -23.33
C VAL A 471 -1.19 -22.19 -21.84
N TYR A 472 -1.69 -23.36 -21.48
CA TYR A 472 -1.90 -23.80 -20.10
C TYR A 472 -1.10 -25.08 -19.88
N ASP A 473 -0.08 -25.00 -19.05
CA ASP A 473 0.87 -26.08 -18.79
C ASP A 473 1.02 -26.31 -17.28
N ASN A 474 0.95 -27.57 -16.84
CA ASN A 474 1.11 -27.94 -15.44
C ASN A 474 0.19 -27.14 -14.47
N ILE A 475 -1.12 -27.17 -14.73
CA ILE A 475 -2.15 -26.50 -13.93
C ILE A 475 -2.91 -27.53 -13.09
N HIS A 476 -2.82 -27.42 -11.77
CA HIS A 476 -3.35 -28.39 -10.80
C HIS A 476 -4.41 -27.78 -9.89
N PHE A 477 -5.50 -28.52 -9.71
CA PHE A 477 -6.56 -28.18 -8.77
C PHE A 477 -6.72 -29.27 -7.71
N GLU A 478 -6.54 -28.90 -6.44
CA GLU A 478 -6.84 -29.73 -5.28
C GLU A 478 -8.01 -29.09 -4.52
N VAL A 479 -9.25 -29.48 -4.85
CA VAL A 479 -10.45 -28.81 -4.34
C VAL A 479 -11.28 -29.79 -3.51
N LYS A 480 -11.55 -29.42 -2.26
CA LYS A 480 -12.43 -30.15 -1.35
C LYS A 480 -13.64 -29.29 -1.03
N ALA A 481 -14.71 -29.44 -1.81
CA ALA A 481 -15.95 -28.69 -1.66
C ALA A 481 -17.20 -29.56 -1.92
N PRO A 482 -17.50 -30.56 -1.06
CA PRO A 482 -18.44 -31.65 -1.35
C PRO A 482 -19.88 -31.21 -1.58
N HIS A 483 -20.23 -29.98 -1.20
CA HIS A 483 -21.58 -29.41 -1.36
C HIS A 483 -21.70 -28.44 -2.54
N ALA A 484 -20.58 -27.94 -3.06
CA ALA A 484 -20.58 -26.89 -4.08
C ALA A 484 -20.44 -27.46 -5.49
N ALA A 485 -20.96 -26.72 -6.46
CA ALA A 485 -20.79 -27.04 -7.87
C ALA A 485 -19.64 -26.25 -8.52
N VAL A 486 -19.24 -26.68 -9.72
CA VAL A 486 -18.13 -26.11 -10.49
C VAL A 486 -18.56 -25.85 -11.93
N ILE A 487 -18.04 -24.78 -12.55
CA ILE A 487 -18.22 -24.49 -13.98
C ILE A 487 -16.88 -24.48 -14.72
N TYR A 488 -16.80 -25.25 -15.82
CA TYR A 488 -15.74 -25.17 -16.82
C TYR A 488 -16.28 -24.69 -18.16
N ASP A 489 -15.84 -23.51 -18.60
CA ASP A 489 -16.24 -22.89 -19.85
C ASP A 489 -15.16 -23.05 -20.92
N ASN A 490 -15.54 -23.49 -22.14
CA ASN A 490 -14.66 -23.58 -23.31
C ASN A 490 -13.34 -24.36 -23.10
N CYS A 491 -13.33 -25.36 -22.22
CA CYS A 491 -12.14 -26.13 -21.86
C CYS A 491 -11.89 -27.37 -22.76
N SER A 492 -12.49 -27.45 -23.96
CA SER A 492 -12.53 -28.69 -24.75
C SER A 492 -11.16 -29.24 -25.17
N ASP A 493 -10.10 -28.41 -25.14
CA ASP A 493 -8.78 -28.74 -25.68
C ASP A 493 -7.64 -28.65 -24.64
N TYR A 494 -7.94 -28.46 -23.34
CA TYR A 494 -6.92 -28.27 -22.29
C TYR A 494 -6.95 -29.37 -21.23
N SER A 495 -5.77 -29.81 -20.79
CA SER A 495 -5.60 -30.81 -19.73
C SER A 495 -5.36 -30.15 -18.36
N PHE A 496 -6.37 -30.18 -17.49
CA PHE A 496 -6.24 -29.85 -16.08
C PHE A 496 -6.15 -31.13 -15.24
N ASP A 497 -5.30 -31.13 -14.20
CA ASP A 497 -5.31 -32.21 -13.21
C ASP A 497 -6.43 -31.98 -12.20
N LEU A 498 -7.47 -32.81 -12.30
CA LEU A 498 -8.67 -32.78 -11.45
C LEU A 498 -8.75 -34.00 -10.52
N THR A 499 -7.68 -34.79 -10.38
CA THR A 499 -7.69 -36.06 -9.64
C THR A 499 -8.03 -35.92 -8.16
N LYS A 500 -7.78 -34.73 -7.58
CA LYS A 500 -8.05 -34.41 -6.17
C LYS A 500 -9.23 -33.45 -5.99
N VAL A 501 -10.14 -33.40 -6.97
CA VAL A 501 -11.35 -32.56 -6.90
C VAL A 501 -12.54 -33.37 -6.37
N ASN A 502 -13.07 -32.95 -5.22
CA ASN A 502 -14.26 -33.50 -4.58
C ASN A 502 -15.33 -32.41 -4.48
N VAL A 503 -16.33 -32.47 -5.38
CA VAL A 503 -17.41 -31.47 -5.53
C VAL A 503 -18.75 -32.14 -5.80
N SER A 504 -19.86 -31.43 -5.57
CA SER A 504 -21.20 -32.01 -5.75
C SER A 504 -21.56 -32.24 -7.21
N GLN A 505 -21.22 -31.29 -8.09
CA GLN A 505 -21.49 -31.34 -9.52
C GLN A 505 -20.41 -30.59 -10.32
N ILE A 506 -20.16 -31.04 -11.55
CA ILE A 506 -19.32 -30.35 -12.53
C ILE A 506 -20.15 -30.05 -13.78
N TYR A 507 -20.21 -28.78 -14.15
CA TYR A 507 -20.82 -28.29 -15.37
C TYR A 507 -19.77 -27.93 -16.41
N TYR A 508 -20.05 -28.26 -17.66
CA TYR A 508 -19.28 -27.81 -18.82
C TYR A 508 -20.17 -26.93 -19.70
N SER A 509 -19.71 -25.74 -20.05
CA SER A 509 -20.44 -24.83 -20.96
C SER A 509 -19.55 -24.43 -22.16
N GLY A 510 -20.13 -24.29 -23.35
CA GLY A 510 -19.42 -23.86 -24.57
C GLY A 510 -19.64 -24.73 -25.81
N LYS A 511 -19.12 -24.30 -26.97
CA LYS A 511 -19.22 -25.05 -28.24
C LYS A 511 -18.47 -26.38 -28.09
N VAL A 512 -19.19 -27.49 -27.88
CA VAL A 512 -18.65 -28.84 -28.07
C VAL A 512 -18.26 -28.99 -29.55
N ARG A 513 -17.01 -28.67 -29.91
CA ARG A 513 -16.49 -28.97 -31.24
C ARG A 513 -16.43 -30.48 -31.38
N LYS A 514 -17.42 -31.06 -32.07
CA LYS A 514 -17.37 -32.43 -32.59
C LYS A 514 -16.18 -32.55 -33.55
N LYS A 515 -14.98 -32.85 -33.05
CA LYS A 515 -13.98 -33.79 -33.63
C LYS A 515 -12.57 -33.58 -33.05
N LYS A 516 -12.00 -34.70 -32.60
CA LYS A 516 -10.58 -35.10 -32.64
C LYS A 516 -9.56 -34.20 -31.91
N SER A 517 -9.21 -34.57 -30.68
CA SER A 517 -7.93 -35.26 -30.43
C SER A 517 -7.92 -35.90 -29.03
N SER A 518 -7.36 -37.10 -28.98
CA SER A 518 -7.32 -38.02 -27.85
C SER A 518 -6.20 -37.70 -26.86
N ASN A 519 -6.14 -36.47 -26.33
CA ASN A 519 -5.14 -36.06 -25.32
C ASN A 519 -5.72 -35.37 -24.08
N ALA A 520 -7.05 -35.23 -23.96
CA ALA A 520 -7.66 -35.01 -22.65
C ALA A 520 -7.55 -36.32 -21.86
N LYS A 521 -6.49 -36.49 -21.06
CA LYS A 521 -6.51 -37.46 -19.96
C LYS A 521 -7.51 -36.96 -18.92
N LEU A 522 -8.79 -37.19 -19.22
CA LEU A 522 -9.90 -37.11 -18.29
C LEU A 522 -9.68 -38.25 -17.29
N ILE A 523 -9.06 -38.00 -16.14
CA ILE A 523 -8.92 -39.02 -15.09
C ILE A 523 -10.29 -39.15 -14.41
N GLN A 524 -11.15 -39.93 -15.06
CA GLN A 524 -12.41 -40.44 -14.56
C GLN A 524 -12.15 -41.41 -13.40
N SER A 525 -12.50 -41.06 -12.17
CA SER A 525 -12.79 -42.12 -11.19
C SER A 525 -13.78 -41.82 -10.05
N THR A 526 -14.40 -40.63 -9.92
CA THR A 526 -15.20 -40.36 -8.70
C THR A 526 -16.44 -39.46 -8.78
N LEU A 527 -16.98 -39.09 -9.94
CA LEU A 527 -18.15 -38.20 -10.02
C LEU A 527 -19.45 -38.93 -10.37
N LYS A 528 -20.48 -38.74 -9.53
CA LYS A 528 -21.77 -39.46 -9.60
C LYS A 528 -22.82 -38.85 -10.52
N ASN A 529 -22.73 -37.58 -10.95
CA ASN A 529 -23.75 -36.96 -11.81
C ASN A 529 -23.14 -35.93 -12.77
N PHE A 530 -23.40 -36.07 -14.07
CA PHE A 530 -23.00 -35.13 -15.12
C PHE A 530 -24.23 -34.40 -15.66
N VAL A 531 -24.13 -33.09 -15.86
CA VAL A 531 -25.17 -32.28 -16.54
C VAL A 531 -24.47 -31.38 -17.57
N CYS A 532 -24.84 -31.54 -18.84
CA CYS A 532 -24.45 -30.61 -19.90
C CYS A 532 -25.39 -29.41 -19.83
N LEU A 533 -24.86 -28.19 -19.70
CA LEU A 533 -25.63 -26.95 -19.73
C LEU A 533 -25.81 -26.44 -21.16
#